data_AF-A0A7W9KHP6-F1
#
_entry.id   AF-A0A7W9KHP6-F1
#
_cell.length_a   1.000
_cell.length_b   1.000
_cell.length_c   1.000
_cell.angle_alpha   90.00
_cell.angle_beta   90.00
_cell.angle_gamma   90.00
#
_symmetry.space_group_name_H-M   'P 1'
#
loop_
_entity.id
_entity.type
_entity.pdbx_description
1 polymer ?
#
loop_
_entity_poly.entity_id
_entity_poly.type
_entity_poly.pdbx_seq_one_letter_code
_entity_poly.pdbx_strand_id
1 'polypeptide(L)' 'MSENWNEFLAGHAVGDVVDGTVSKVLPFGAFVRVDGFDGLLPQVKTVADGESVRVRILAIDDAGQRFSLEVA' A
#
# COMPACT_ATOMS: atom_id res chain seq x y z
N MET A 1 -11.01 0.44 -16.79
CA MET A 1 -9.82 0.93 -16.06
C MET A 1 -10.18 2.29 -15.52
N SER A 2 -10.23 2.46 -14.19
CA SER A 2 -10.37 3.78 -13.58
C SER A 2 -9.13 4.61 -13.94
N GLU A 3 -9.33 5.87 -14.35
CA GLU A 3 -8.24 6.79 -14.76
C GLU A 3 -7.11 6.88 -13.70
N ASN A 4 -7.47 6.74 -12.43
CA ASN A 4 -6.56 6.88 -11.29
C ASN A 4 -5.49 5.78 -11.17
N TRP A 5 -5.70 4.56 -11.70
CA TRP A 5 -4.74 3.47 -11.50
C TRP A 5 -3.53 3.58 -12.43
N ASN A 6 -3.75 4.05 -13.67
CA ASN A 6 -2.64 4.33 -14.58
C ASN A 6 -1.74 5.43 -14.05
N GLU A 7 -2.30 6.44 -13.37
CA GLU A 7 -1.53 7.49 -12.70
C GLU A 7 -0.71 6.91 -11.54
N PHE A 8 -1.28 6.00 -10.75
CA PHE A 8 -0.55 5.27 -9.71
C PHE A 8 0.64 4.51 -10.31
N LEU A 9 0.44 3.75 -11.38
CA LEU A 9 1.53 3.02 -12.06
C LEU A 9 2.59 3.93 -12.69
N ALA A 10 2.23 5.15 -13.07
CA ALA A 10 3.17 6.12 -13.63
C ALA A 10 4.05 6.77 -12.55
N GLY A 11 3.52 6.92 -11.33
CA GLY A 11 4.24 7.50 -10.20
C GLY A 11 4.99 6.49 -9.32
N HIS A 12 4.57 5.21 -9.34
CA HIS A 12 5.02 4.20 -8.39
C HIS A 12 5.56 2.96 -9.09
N ALA A 13 6.69 2.45 -8.59
CA ALA A 13 7.32 1.24 -9.09
C ALA A 13 7.59 0.23 -7.98
N VAL A 14 7.75 -1.04 -8.35
CA VAL A 14 8.22 -2.06 -7.41
C VAL A 14 9.61 -1.69 -6.89
N GLY A 15 9.78 -1.76 -5.57
CA GLY A 15 10.97 -1.33 -4.85
C GLY A 15 10.90 0.10 -4.31
N ASP A 16 9.92 0.89 -4.75
CA ASP A 16 9.77 2.27 -4.31
C ASP A 16 9.28 2.36 -2.86
N VAL A 17 9.74 3.40 -2.17
CA VAL A 17 9.44 3.61 -0.75
C VAL A 17 8.56 4.84 -0.61
N VAL A 18 7.35 4.61 -0.14
CA VAL A 18 6.28 5.61 -0.09
C VAL A 18 5.74 5.72 1.33
N ASP A 19 5.25 6.90 1.68
CA ASP A 19 4.54 7.10 2.94
C ASP A 19 3.05 6.83 2.71
N GLY A 20 2.49 5.89 3.46
CA GLY A 20 1.09 5.50 3.38
C GLY A 20 0.39 5.65 4.72
N THR A 21 -0.94 5.79 4.68
CA THR A 21 -1.75 5.92 5.90
C THR A 21 -2.52 4.63 6.16
N VAL A 22 -2.42 4.09 7.36
CA VAL A 22 -3.14 2.87 7.74
C VAL A 22 -4.64 3.14 7.73
N SER A 23 -5.36 2.60 6.75
CA SER A 23 -6.81 2.72 6.67
C SER A 23 -7.53 1.69 7.54
N LYS A 24 -6.91 0.51 7.75
CA LYS A 24 -7.52 -0.56 8.53
C LYS A 24 -6.49 -1.54 9.07
N VAL A 25 -6.52 -1.81 10.37
CA VAL A 25 -5.69 -2.83 11.00
C VAL A 25 -6.45 -4.17 11.04
N LEU A 26 -5.75 -5.25 10.73
CA LEU A 26 -6.25 -6.63 10.73
C LEU A 26 -5.35 -7.50 11.63
N PRO A 27 -5.82 -8.66 12.11
CA PRO A 27 -5.01 -9.55 12.96
C PRO A 27 -3.74 -10.08 12.30
N PHE A 28 -3.69 -10.10 10.96
CA PHE A 28 -2.59 -10.63 10.16
C PHE A 28 -1.83 -9.56 9.37
N GLY A 29 -2.17 -8.28 9.54
CA GLY A 29 -1.54 -7.19 8.80
C GLY A 29 -2.35 -5.88 8.86
N ALA A 30 -2.09 -4.96 7.95
CA ALA A 30 -2.84 -3.72 7.83
C ALA A 30 -3.08 -3.36 6.36
N PHE A 31 -4.19 -2.71 6.07
CA PHE A 31 -4.39 -2.00 4.82
C PHE A 31 -3.85 -0.59 4.94
N VAL A 32 -2.97 -0.23 4.03
CA VAL A 32 -2.31 1.06 3.96
C VAL A 32 -2.74 1.74 2.67
N ARG A 33 -3.28 2.95 2.80
CA ARG A 33 -3.74 3.76 1.69
C ARG A 33 -2.59 4.60 1.15
N VAL A 34 -2.34 4.49 -0.14
CA VAL A 34 -1.33 5.25 -0.91
C VAL A 34 -2.01 5.78 -2.16
N ASP A 35 -1.99 7.09 -2.37
CA ASP A 35 -2.60 7.76 -3.54
C ASP A 35 -4.03 7.30 -3.89
N GLY A 36 -4.84 7.02 -2.86
CA GLY A 36 -6.24 6.62 -3.02
C GLY A 36 -6.46 5.13 -3.25
N PHE A 37 -5.41 4.31 -3.31
CA PHE A 37 -5.48 2.86 -3.40
C PHE A 37 -5.03 2.19 -2.11
N ASP A 38 -5.67 1.06 -1.78
CA ASP A 38 -5.34 0.29 -0.58
C ASP A 38 -4.37 -0.84 -0.92
N GLY A 39 -3.17 -0.77 -0.36
CA GLY A 39 -2.16 -1.83 -0.39
C GLY A 39 -2.21 -2.70 0.86
N LEU A 40 -1.87 -3.98 0.72
CA LEU A 40 -1.80 -4.90 1.86
C LEU A 40 -0.39 -4.93 2.45
N LEU A 41 -0.26 -4.62 3.74
CA LEU A 41 0.96 -4.76 4.53
C LEU A 41 0.81 -5.99 5.46
N PRO A 42 1.34 -7.16 5.08
CA PRO A 42 1.29 -8.36 5.91
C PRO A 42 2.24 -8.25 7.11
N GLN A 43 1.96 -9.04 8.16
CA GLN A 43 2.89 -9.26 9.30
C GLN A 43 3.22 -8.01 10.15
N VAL A 44 2.46 -6.93 10.03
CA VAL A 44 2.62 -5.75 10.89
C VAL A 44 1.83 -5.90 12.21
N LYS A 45 2.49 -5.64 13.35
CA LYS A 45 1.89 -5.73 14.69
C LYS A 45 1.80 -4.41 15.44
N THR A 46 2.57 -3.41 15.01
CA THR A 46 2.77 -2.13 15.70
C THR A 46 2.37 -0.99 14.79
N VAL A 47 1.10 -0.96 14.39
CA VAL A 47 0.50 0.17 13.66
C VAL A 47 -0.91 0.42 14.18
N ALA A 48 -1.27 1.68 14.36
CA ALA A 48 -2.62 2.10 14.67
C ALA A 48 -3.42 2.49 13.41
N ASP A 49 -4.74 2.55 13.52
CA ASP A 49 -5.57 3.17 12.49
C ASP A 49 -5.23 4.66 12.34
N GLY A 50 -5.16 5.13 11.10
CA GLY A 50 -4.78 6.51 10.78
C GLY A 50 -3.29 6.82 10.93
N GLU A 51 -2.47 5.85 11.33
CA GLU A 51 -1.02 6.04 11.46
C GLU A 51 -0.35 6.16 10.09
N SER A 52 0.58 7.11 9.95
CA SER A 52 1.41 7.23 8.75
C SER A 52 2.64 6.33 8.89
N VAL A 53 2.81 5.43 7.92
CA VAL A 53 3.86 4.42 7.92
C VAL A 53 4.61 4.47 6.60
N ARG A 54 5.93 4.34 6.68
CA ARG A 54 6.78 4.25 5.49
C ARG A 54 6.83 2.80 5.04
N VAL A 55 6.42 2.56 3.80
CA VAL A 55 6.26 1.24 3.23
C VAL A 55 6.96 1.13 1.89
N ARG A 56 7.49 -0.04 1.58
CA ARG A 56 8.05 -0.36 0.26
C ARG A 56 7.05 -1.15 -0.56
N ILE A 57 6.90 -0.80 -1.83
CA ILE A 57 6.09 -1.55 -2.79
C ILE A 57 6.84 -2.83 -3.18
N LEU A 58 6.35 -4.00 -2.77
CA LEU A 58 6.96 -5.29 -3.11
C LEU A 58 6.52 -5.82 -4.46
N ALA A 59 5.25 -5.61 -4.81
CA ALA A 59 4.64 -6.14 -6.01
C ALA A 59 3.40 -5.33 -6.36
N ILE A 60 3.18 -5.12 -7.66
CA ILE A 60 1.98 -4.49 -8.19
C ILE A 60 1.28 -5.49 -9.10
N ASP A 61 0.00 -5.74 -8.83
CA ASP A 61 -0.89 -6.57 -9.63
C ASP A 61 -1.86 -5.67 -10.39
N ASP A 62 -1.54 -5.40 -11.65
CA ASP A 62 -2.36 -4.54 -12.52
C ASP A 62 -3.74 -5.15 -12.80
N ALA A 63 -3.79 -6.47 -13.04
CA ALA A 63 -5.03 -7.16 -13.37
C ALA A 63 -6.08 -7.05 -12.25
N GLY A 64 -5.65 -7.10 -11.00
CA GLY A 64 -6.50 -6.96 -9.82
C GLY A 64 -6.57 -5.54 -9.25
N GLN A 65 -5.81 -4.58 -9.78
CA GLN A 65 -5.61 -3.23 -9.24
C GLN A 65 -5.18 -3.24 -7.77
N ARG A 66 -4.15 -4.00 -7.43
CA ARG A 66 -3.67 -4.21 -6.06
C ARG A 66 -2.16 -4.10 -5.99
N PHE A 67 -1.64 -3.86 -4.80
CA PHE A 67 -0.21 -3.92 -4.55
C PHE A 67 0.07 -4.43 -3.13
N SER A 68 1.21 -5.08 -2.98
CA SER A 68 1.72 -5.57 -1.70
C SER A 68 2.79 -4.64 -1.17
N LEU A 69 2.77 -4.43 0.14
CA LEU A 69 3.65 -3.52 0.83
C LEU A 69 4.49 -4.28 1.87
N GLU A 70 5.65 -3.71 2.20
CA GLU A 70 6.53 -4.16 3.28
C GLU A 70 6.94 -2.98 4.15
N VAL A 71 7.34 -3.22 5.38
CA VAL A 71 7.96 -2.20 6.23
C VAL A 71 9.37 -1.91 5.69
N ALA A 72 9.62 -0.66 5.31
CA ALA A 72 10.89 -0.23 4.73
C ALA A 72 12.05 -0.22 5.74
#